data_AF-A0A1Y1Q5A5-F1
#
_entry.id   AF-A0A1Y1Q5A5-F1
#
_cell.length_a   1.000
_cell.length_b   1.000
_cell.length_c   1.000
_cell.angle_alpha   90.00
_cell.angle_beta   90.00
_cell.angle_gamma   90.00
#
_symmetry.space_group_name_H-M   'P 1'
#
loop_
_entity.id
_entity.type
_entity.pdbx_description
1 polymer ?
#
loop_
_entity_poly.entity_id
_entity_poly.type
_entity_poly.pdbx_seq_one_letter_code
_entity_poly.pdbx_strand_id
1 'polypeptide(L)'
;MGTTKNNFCDKKAGNPSNKCCRCDPKPTSIDPTELCKKGCQYYQKRYDDYKARHTCPGCAKHRNPPDYYLGYGKKYCEKFTHETYPKLSKEGQQWLNKARCNLQTSMEEGLQEHPELEKNAKAFRKFAFDSHPKAYLDAGLADLGVGDLVNIGLTPDLSEWMSSETWKQAWEVIKGIGDHKKKELERIFDGSSKFGGGSFGGGGASGSW
;
A
#
# COMPACT_ATOMS: atom_id res chain seq x y z
N MET A 1 20.46 27.66 0.07
CA MET A 1 19.77 27.91 -1.21
C MET A 1 18.27 27.94 -0.93
N GLY A 2 17.65 29.12 -0.95
CA GLY A 2 16.24 29.28 -0.61
C GLY A 2 15.34 28.91 -1.78
N THR A 3 14.45 27.95 -1.59
CA THR A 3 13.38 27.65 -2.56
C THR A 3 12.39 28.81 -2.60
N THR A 4 12.44 29.59 -3.68
CA THR A 4 11.50 30.68 -3.94
C THR A 4 10.08 30.12 -4.04
N LYS A 5 9.20 30.51 -3.11
CA LYS A 5 7.77 30.21 -3.17
C LYS A 5 7.17 31.00 -4.33
N ASN A 6 7.00 30.37 -5.48
CA ASN A 6 6.38 30.99 -6.66
C ASN A 6 4.85 30.96 -6.54
N ASN A 7 4.31 31.66 -5.54
CA ASN A 7 2.88 31.93 -5.45
C ASN A 7 2.58 33.12 -6.36
N PHE A 8 1.83 32.90 -7.44
CA PHE A 8 1.44 33.96 -8.36
C PHE A 8 -0.02 34.31 -8.14
N CYS A 9 -0.27 35.55 -7.70
CA CYS A 9 -1.61 36.12 -7.60
C CYS A 9 -1.75 37.11 -8.75
N ASP A 10 -2.70 36.85 -9.66
CA ASP A 10 -3.03 37.76 -10.74
C ASP A 10 -3.81 38.95 -10.14
N LYS A 11 -3.08 39.96 -9.64
CA LYS A 11 -3.68 41.14 -9.01
C LYS A 11 -4.23 42.08 -10.09
N LYS A 12 -5.38 41.75 -10.67
CA LYS A 12 -6.17 42.76 -11.40
C LYS A 12 -7.03 43.53 -10.40
N ALA A 13 -6.77 44.82 -10.28
CA ALA A 13 -7.53 45.72 -9.42
C ALA A 13 -9.03 45.62 -9.74
N GLY A 14 -9.86 45.26 -8.75
CA GLY A 14 -11.32 45.26 -8.86
C GLY A 14 -12.03 43.92 -9.07
N ASN A 15 -11.32 42.78 -9.15
CA ASN A 15 -11.99 41.46 -9.22
C ASN A 15 -11.87 40.71 -7.87
N PRO A 16 -12.99 40.43 -7.15
CA PRO A 16 -12.96 39.71 -5.87
C PRO A 16 -12.51 38.23 -6.01
N SER A 17 -12.41 37.70 -7.23
CA SER A 17 -11.86 36.37 -7.51
C SER A 17 -10.36 36.41 -7.84
N ASN A 18 -9.55 36.97 -6.94
CA ASN A 18 -8.08 36.82 -6.99
C ASN A 18 -7.71 35.35 -6.78
N LYS A 19 -7.76 34.53 -7.84
CA LYS A 19 -7.38 33.12 -7.77
C LYS A 19 -5.86 33.02 -7.81
N CYS A 20 -5.22 33.18 -6.65
CA CYS A 20 -3.81 32.88 -6.49
C CYS A 20 -3.56 31.42 -6.82
N CYS A 21 -2.59 31.15 -7.68
CA CYS A 21 -2.10 29.80 -7.89
C CYS A 21 -1.01 29.47 -6.86
N ARG A 22 -0.83 28.19 -6.56
CA ARG A 22 0.14 27.66 -5.60
C ARG A 22 1.11 26.71 -6.31
N CYS A 23 2.39 26.82 -5.97
CA CYS A 23 3.46 25.86 -6.27
C CYS A 23 4.22 25.62 -4.97
N ASP A 24 3.64 24.82 -4.07
CA ASP A 24 4.24 24.50 -2.78
C ASP A 24 4.83 23.10 -2.81
N PRO A 25 6.16 22.94 -2.74
CA PRO A 25 6.77 21.61 -2.79
C PRO A 25 6.44 20.79 -1.55
N LYS A 26 6.16 21.41 -0.39
CA LYS A 26 5.97 20.68 0.87
C LYS A 26 4.50 20.30 1.07
N PRO A 27 4.18 19.01 1.30
CA PRO A 27 2.84 18.57 1.64
C PRO A 27 2.30 19.24 2.89
N THR A 28 1.01 19.55 2.89
CA THR A 28 0.34 19.96 4.11
C THR A 28 0.42 18.80 5.12
N SER A 29 0.90 19.08 6.34
CA SER A 29 0.97 18.06 7.39
C SER A 29 -0.41 17.54 7.70
N ILE A 30 -0.55 16.22 7.77
CA ILE A 30 -1.74 15.59 8.31
C ILE A 30 -1.56 15.43 9.82
N ASP A 31 -2.61 15.66 10.59
CA ASP A 31 -2.63 15.42 12.03
C ASP A 31 -2.32 13.94 12.33
N PRO A 32 -1.28 13.62 13.12
CA PRO A 32 -0.93 12.25 13.47
C PRO A 32 -2.08 11.46 14.12
N THR A 33 -2.96 12.15 14.86
CA THR A 33 -4.13 11.52 15.49
C THR A 33 -5.20 11.10 14.48
N GLU A 34 -5.13 11.62 13.26
CA GLU A 34 -6.07 11.33 12.18
C GLU A 34 -5.51 10.33 11.16
N LEU A 35 -4.18 10.25 10.98
CA LEU A 35 -3.52 9.36 10.00
C LEU A 35 -4.12 7.96 10.02
N CYS A 36 -4.17 7.33 11.19
CA CYS A 36 -4.58 5.93 11.33
C CYS A 36 -6.10 5.72 11.33
N LYS A 37 -6.89 6.78 11.54
CA LYS A 37 -8.36 6.74 11.52
C LYS A 37 -8.94 6.89 10.11
N LYS A 38 -8.20 7.52 9.19
CA LYS A 38 -8.70 7.75 7.81
C LYS A 38 -8.69 6.49 6.95
N GLY A 39 -8.15 5.37 7.44
CA GLY A 39 -8.10 4.12 6.68
C GLY A 39 -7.51 4.36 5.29
N CYS A 40 -8.18 3.93 4.24
CA CYS A 40 -7.68 4.11 2.87
C CYS A 40 -7.85 5.53 2.30
N GLN A 41 -8.60 6.41 2.96
CA GLN A 41 -8.80 7.80 2.50
C GLN A 41 -7.52 8.63 2.54
N TYR A 42 -6.51 8.22 3.32
CA TYR A 42 -5.19 8.87 3.38
C TYR A 42 -4.62 9.16 1.98
N TYR A 43 -4.63 8.16 1.10
CA TYR A 43 -4.03 8.28 -0.23
C TYR A 43 -4.81 9.24 -1.13
N GLN A 44 -6.14 9.25 -1.02
CA GLN A 44 -6.98 10.22 -1.73
C GLN A 44 -6.68 11.64 -1.25
N LYS A 45 -6.55 11.85 0.06
CA LYS A 45 -6.20 13.15 0.64
C LYS A 45 -4.85 13.65 0.16
N ARG A 46 -3.83 12.78 0.11
CA ARG A 46 -2.51 13.16 -0.43
C ARG A 46 -2.56 13.51 -1.91
N TYR A 47 -3.32 12.76 -2.71
CA TYR A 47 -3.55 13.08 -4.10
C TYR A 47 -4.21 14.45 -4.27
N ASP A 48 -5.23 14.77 -3.47
CA ASP A 48 -5.93 16.05 -3.52
C ASP A 48 -5.08 17.22 -3.00
N ASP A 49 -4.32 17.02 -1.91
CA ASP A 49 -3.34 17.99 -1.41
C ASP A 49 -2.30 18.35 -2.46
N TYR A 50 -1.74 17.35 -3.16
CA TYR A 50 -0.78 17.59 -4.24
C TYR A 50 -1.37 18.50 -5.33
N LYS A 51 -2.56 18.16 -5.84
CA LYS A 51 -3.23 18.97 -6.86
C LYS A 51 -3.50 20.39 -6.38
N ALA A 52 -3.94 20.55 -5.13
CA ALA A 52 -4.22 21.87 -4.55
C ALA A 52 -2.95 22.74 -4.44
N ARG A 53 -1.79 22.11 -4.19
CA ARG A 53 -0.49 22.79 -4.09
C ARG A 53 0.22 23.04 -5.42
N HIS A 54 -0.24 22.45 -6.51
CA HIS A 54 0.40 22.52 -7.83
C HIS A 54 -0.54 23.11 -8.90
N THR A 55 -1.15 24.26 -8.58
CA THR A 55 -2.11 24.94 -9.47
C THR A 55 -1.48 25.97 -10.40
N CYS A 56 -0.22 26.40 -10.18
CA CYS A 56 0.40 27.38 -11.06
C CYS A 56 0.82 26.80 -12.43
N PRO A 57 0.77 27.61 -13.50
CA PRO A 57 1.32 27.24 -14.81
C PRO A 57 2.80 26.81 -14.76
N GLY A 58 3.61 27.48 -13.93
CA GLY A 58 5.03 27.16 -13.73
C GLY A 58 5.31 25.77 -13.10
N CYS A 59 4.30 25.12 -12.52
CA CYS A 59 4.39 23.76 -12.00
C CYS A 59 4.20 22.68 -13.08
N ALA A 60 4.07 23.03 -14.36
CA ALA A 60 3.68 22.11 -15.45
C ALA A 60 4.48 20.79 -15.51
N LYS A 61 5.79 20.81 -15.18
CA LYS A 61 6.64 19.60 -15.16
C LYS A 61 6.30 18.60 -14.06
N HIS A 62 5.59 19.05 -13.02
CA HIS A 62 5.18 18.26 -11.84
C HIS A 62 3.71 18.53 -11.53
N ARG A 63 2.86 18.61 -12.56
CA ARG A 63 1.42 18.86 -12.38
C ARG A 63 0.66 17.60 -11.95
N ASN A 64 1.19 16.43 -12.28
CA ASN A 64 0.56 15.16 -11.98
C ASN A 64 1.08 14.61 -10.64
N PRO A 65 0.19 14.25 -9.70
CA PRO A 65 0.58 13.56 -8.49
C PRO A 65 1.31 12.24 -8.80
N PRO A 66 2.17 11.75 -7.90
CA PRO A 66 2.68 10.39 -7.98
C PRO A 66 1.55 9.39 -8.16
N ASP A 67 1.70 8.53 -9.16
CA ASP A 67 0.72 7.47 -9.45
C ASP A 67 0.55 6.49 -8.29
N TYR A 68 1.56 6.39 -7.43
CA TYR A 68 1.52 5.60 -6.20
C TYR A 68 0.28 5.90 -5.36
N TYR A 69 -0.17 7.15 -5.25
CA TYR A 69 -1.30 7.47 -4.35
C TYR A 69 -2.56 6.68 -4.71
N LEU A 70 -3.10 6.88 -5.92
CA LEU A 70 -4.35 6.23 -6.31
C LEU A 70 -4.13 4.88 -6.98
N GLY A 71 -3.13 4.79 -7.87
CA GLY A 71 -2.87 3.59 -8.66
C GLY A 71 -2.28 2.44 -7.85
N TYR A 72 -1.69 2.72 -6.69
CA TYR A 72 -1.07 1.70 -5.84
C TYR A 72 -1.60 1.73 -4.40
N GLY A 73 -1.25 2.74 -3.61
CA GLY A 73 -1.55 2.86 -2.19
C GLY A 73 -3.04 2.72 -1.88
N LYS A 74 -3.91 3.50 -2.54
CA LYS A 74 -5.37 3.39 -2.36
C LYS A 74 -5.89 2.02 -2.80
N LYS A 75 -5.56 1.60 -4.04
CA LYS A 75 -5.96 0.31 -4.62
C LYS A 75 -5.68 -0.85 -3.65
N TYR A 76 -4.44 -0.96 -3.15
CA TYR A 76 -4.07 -2.07 -2.28
C TYR A 76 -4.59 -1.93 -0.87
N CYS A 77 -4.67 -0.71 -0.33
CA CYS A 77 -5.33 -0.51 0.94
C CYS A 77 -6.78 -1.01 0.90
N GLU A 78 -7.52 -0.69 -0.17
CA GLU A 78 -8.89 -1.13 -0.37
C GLU A 78 -8.98 -2.65 -0.54
N LYS A 79 -8.14 -3.26 -1.38
CA LYS A 79 -8.07 -4.73 -1.52
C LYS A 79 -7.81 -5.42 -0.17
N PHE A 80 -6.80 -4.99 0.58
CA PHE A 80 -6.51 -5.54 1.90
C PHE A 80 -7.67 -5.34 2.88
N THR A 81 -8.34 -4.19 2.84
CA THR A 81 -9.45 -3.87 3.74
C THR A 81 -10.72 -4.68 3.41
N HIS A 82 -11.00 -4.94 2.14
CA HIS A 82 -12.26 -5.53 1.71
C HIS A 82 -12.17 -7.02 1.38
N GLU A 83 -11.00 -7.50 0.94
CA GLU A 83 -10.81 -8.89 0.50
C GLU A 83 -10.00 -9.73 1.48
N THR A 84 -8.94 -9.15 2.06
CA THR A 84 -8.04 -9.88 2.98
C THR A 84 -8.55 -9.82 4.41
N TYR A 85 -8.88 -8.62 4.92
CA TYR A 85 -9.30 -8.40 6.31
C TYR A 85 -10.41 -9.35 6.80
N PRO A 86 -11.48 -9.64 6.02
CA PRO A 86 -12.54 -10.54 6.49
C PRO A 86 -12.10 -12.01 6.65
N LYS A 87 -10.97 -12.39 6.04
CA LYS A 87 -10.41 -13.75 6.09
C LYS A 87 -9.39 -13.95 7.22
N LEU A 88 -9.00 -12.86 7.89
CA LEU A 88 -8.00 -12.89 8.95
C LEU A 88 -8.63 -13.19 10.31
N SER A 89 -7.84 -13.81 11.18
CA SER A 89 -8.11 -13.93 12.61
C SER A 89 -8.25 -12.53 13.26
N LYS A 90 -8.62 -12.48 14.55
CA LYS A 90 -8.67 -11.20 15.27
C LYS A 90 -7.29 -10.55 15.34
N GLU A 91 -6.26 -11.36 15.55
CA GLU A 91 -4.86 -10.95 15.60
C GLU A 91 -4.39 -10.45 14.22
N GLY A 92 -4.76 -11.15 13.15
CA GLY A 92 -4.46 -10.73 11.78
C GLY A 92 -5.17 -9.43 11.38
N GLN A 93 -6.42 -9.23 11.81
CA GLN A 93 -7.15 -7.96 11.62
C GLN A 93 -6.49 -6.79 12.36
N GLN A 94 -6.05 -7.02 13.60
CA GLN A 94 -5.29 -6.03 14.37
C GLN A 94 -3.96 -5.70 13.70
N TRP A 95 -3.24 -6.72 13.24
CA TRP A 95 -2.01 -6.55 12.48
C TRP A 95 -2.24 -5.71 11.22
N LEU A 96 -3.28 -6.00 10.42
CA LEU A 96 -3.54 -5.27 9.18
C LEU A 96 -3.82 -3.78 9.46
N ASN A 97 -4.61 -3.50 10.49
CA ASN A 97 -4.89 -2.12 10.92
C ASN A 97 -3.61 -1.40 11.36
N LYS A 98 -2.75 -2.07 12.14
CA LYS A 98 -1.47 -1.53 12.62
C LYS A 98 -0.47 -1.33 11.49
N ALA A 99 -0.31 -2.30 10.60
CA ALA A 99 0.54 -2.22 9.41
C ALA A 99 0.14 -1.05 8.51
N ARG A 100 -1.16 -0.86 8.25
CA ARG A 100 -1.66 0.30 7.50
C ARG A 100 -1.30 1.62 8.17
N CYS A 101 -1.48 1.72 9.49
CA CYS A 101 -1.12 2.90 10.28
C CYS A 101 0.39 3.19 10.19
N ASN A 102 1.24 2.18 10.36
CA ASN A 102 2.70 2.29 10.26
C ASN A 102 3.14 2.80 8.87
N LEU A 103 2.57 2.24 7.79
CA LEU A 103 2.86 2.65 6.42
C LEU A 103 2.48 4.12 6.16
N GLN A 104 1.31 4.54 6.62
CA GLN A 104 0.83 5.92 6.44
C GLN A 104 1.65 6.91 7.25
N THR A 105 2.06 6.54 8.45
CA THR A 105 2.96 7.33 9.30
C THR A 105 4.33 7.49 8.66
N SER A 106 4.94 6.38 8.22
CA SER A 106 6.23 6.40 7.53
C SER A 106 6.20 7.28 6.27
N MET A 107 5.10 7.19 5.51
CA MET A 107 4.89 8.03 4.33
C MET A 107 4.75 9.51 4.71
N GLU A 108 4.02 9.86 5.78
CA GLU A 108 3.88 11.24 6.24
C GLU A 108 5.24 11.81 6.66
N GLU A 109 5.97 11.10 7.52
CA GLU A 109 7.28 11.52 8.01
C GLU A 109 8.27 11.75 6.87
N GLY A 110 8.42 10.77 5.98
CA GLY A 110 9.34 10.90 4.86
C GLY A 110 8.93 12.00 3.87
N LEU A 111 7.64 12.31 3.73
CA LEU A 111 7.19 13.44 2.92
C LEU A 111 7.43 14.80 3.57
N GLN A 112 7.36 14.88 4.90
CA GLN A 112 7.68 16.10 5.64
C GLN A 112 9.18 16.40 5.65
N GLU A 113 10.02 15.35 5.64
CA GLU A 113 11.48 15.42 5.58
C GLU A 113 12.00 15.63 4.15
N HIS A 114 11.43 14.90 3.19
CA HIS A 114 11.86 14.85 1.78
C HIS A 114 10.71 15.18 0.80
N PRO A 115 10.19 16.43 0.81
CA PRO A 115 9.04 16.82 -0.02
C PRO A 115 9.30 16.70 -1.54
N GLU A 116 10.56 16.71 -1.97
CA GLU A 116 10.96 16.50 -3.36
C GLU A 116 10.64 15.10 -3.90
N LEU A 117 10.39 14.11 -3.04
CA LEU A 117 10.01 12.75 -3.45
C LEU A 117 8.79 12.77 -4.38
N GLU A 118 7.81 13.65 -4.13
CA GLU A 118 6.60 13.73 -4.95
C GLU A 118 6.84 14.22 -6.39
N LYS A 119 8.04 14.72 -6.69
CA LYS A 119 8.42 15.17 -8.05
C LYS A 119 8.98 14.05 -8.91
N ASN A 120 9.31 12.90 -8.32
CA ASN A 120 9.89 11.75 -9.00
C ASN A 120 9.14 10.47 -8.64
N ALA A 121 8.23 10.04 -9.51
CA ALA A 121 7.38 8.88 -9.28
C ALA A 121 8.18 7.58 -9.00
N LYS A 122 9.33 7.39 -9.66
CA LYS A 122 10.19 6.21 -9.43
C LYS A 122 10.80 6.22 -8.03
N ALA A 123 11.36 7.36 -7.62
CA ALA A 123 11.93 7.53 -6.29
C ALA A 123 10.85 7.41 -5.20
N PHE A 124 9.68 8.02 -5.42
CA PHE A 124 8.54 7.95 -4.53
C PHE A 124 8.09 6.51 -4.30
N ARG A 125 7.90 5.74 -5.39
CA ARG A 125 7.55 4.32 -5.32
C ARG A 125 8.59 3.52 -4.55
N LYS A 126 9.87 3.74 -4.82
CA LYS A 126 10.96 3.06 -4.12
C LYS A 126 10.91 3.34 -2.61
N PHE A 127 10.85 4.61 -2.23
CA PHE A 127 10.71 5.04 -0.83
C PHE A 127 9.52 4.38 -0.15
N ALA A 128 8.35 4.40 -0.80
CA ALA A 128 7.15 3.78 -0.27
C ALA A 128 7.34 2.29 -0.03
N PHE A 129 7.93 1.55 -0.99
CA PHE A 129 8.20 0.13 -0.84
C PHE A 129 9.25 -0.20 0.23
N ASP A 130 10.29 0.60 0.35
CA ASP A 130 11.35 0.39 1.35
C ASP A 130 10.79 0.50 2.79
N SER A 131 9.69 1.21 3.02
CA SER A 131 9.04 1.32 4.35
C SER A 131 8.28 0.06 4.79
N HIS A 132 7.89 -0.81 3.86
CA HIS A 132 6.98 -1.91 4.13
C HIS A 132 7.55 -3.01 5.06
N PRO A 133 8.81 -3.49 4.92
CA PRO A 133 9.32 -4.55 5.79
C PRO A 133 9.28 -4.17 7.26
N LYS A 134 9.77 -2.98 7.59
CA LYS A 134 9.76 -2.45 8.95
C LYS A 134 8.32 -2.26 9.44
N ALA A 135 7.45 -1.64 8.63
CA ALA A 135 6.05 -1.43 9.01
C ALA A 135 5.31 -2.74 9.34
N TYR A 136 5.60 -3.82 8.60
CA TYR A 136 5.00 -5.14 8.82
C TYR A 136 5.56 -5.86 10.04
N LEU A 137 6.87 -5.82 10.23
CA LEU A 137 7.52 -6.42 11.41
C LEU A 137 7.08 -5.70 12.69
N ASP A 138 7.11 -4.37 12.71
CA ASP A 138 6.65 -3.58 13.86
C ASP A 138 5.14 -3.77 14.13
N ALA A 139 4.37 -4.14 13.11
CA ALA A 139 2.96 -4.50 13.27
C ALA A 139 2.74 -5.89 13.90
N GLY A 140 3.77 -6.72 14.01
CA GLY A 140 3.71 -8.08 14.57
C GLY A 140 3.51 -9.18 13.51
N LEU A 141 3.94 -8.96 12.25
CA LEU A 141 3.78 -9.97 11.19
C LEU A 141 4.42 -11.31 11.60
N ALA A 142 5.56 -11.23 12.29
CA ALA A 142 6.30 -12.39 12.79
C ALA A 142 5.49 -13.28 13.74
N ASP A 143 4.55 -12.69 14.48
CA ASP A 143 3.79 -13.34 15.53
C ASP A 143 2.47 -13.94 15.03
N LEU A 144 2.07 -13.63 13.79
CA LEU A 144 0.81 -14.11 13.22
C LEU A 144 0.79 -15.63 13.03
N GLY A 145 -0.42 -16.19 13.15
CA GLY A 145 -0.69 -17.57 12.81
C GLY A 145 -0.49 -17.85 11.32
N VAL A 146 -0.22 -19.10 10.98
CA VAL A 146 0.10 -19.50 9.60
C VAL A 146 -1.05 -19.22 8.63
N GLY A 147 -2.30 -19.45 9.07
CA GLY A 147 -3.48 -19.14 8.25
C GLY A 147 -3.55 -17.66 7.83
N ASP A 148 -3.21 -16.74 8.73
CA ASP A 148 -3.17 -15.31 8.42
C ASP A 148 -2.04 -14.98 7.43
N LEU A 149 -0.84 -15.54 7.65
CA LEU A 149 0.29 -15.36 6.73
C LEU A 149 -0.03 -15.84 5.32
N VAL A 150 -0.72 -16.97 5.19
CA VAL A 150 -1.20 -17.49 3.90
C VAL A 150 -2.21 -16.54 3.27
N ASN A 151 -3.23 -16.10 4.01
CA ASN A 151 -4.24 -15.16 3.49
C ASN A 151 -3.63 -13.81 3.07
N ILE A 152 -2.64 -13.30 3.81
CA ILE A 152 -1.89 -12.09 3.46
C ILE A 152 -1.09 -12.32 2.17
N GLY A 153 -0.32 -13.41 2.10
CA GLY A 153 0.56 -13.74 0.97
C GLY A 153 -0.17 -14.11 -0.33
N LEU A 154 -1.38 -14.68 -0.25
CA LEU A 154 -2.21 -15.05 -1.40
C LEU A 154 -2.97 -13.88 -2.02
N THR A 155 -2.84 -12.67 -1.49
CA THR A 155 -3.40 -11.47 -2.14
C THR A 155 -2.72 -11.33 -3.52
N PRO A 156 -3.42 -11.53 -4.66
CA PRO A 156 -2.79 -11.89 -5.95
C PRO A 156 -1.66 -10.97 -6.40
N ASP A 157 -1.84 -9.67 -6.20
CA ASP A 157 -0.87 -8.66 -6.63
C ASP A 157 0.32 -8.49 -5.64
N LEU A 158 0.25 -9.05 -4.42
CA LEU A 158 1.41 -9.13 -3.52
C LEU A 158 2.40 -10.19 -3.94
N SER A 159 1.91 -11.30 -4.51
CA SER A 159 2.78 -12.40 -4.95
C SER A 159 3.78 -11.92 -6.01
N GLU A 160 3.32 -11.07 -6.93
CA GLU A 160 4.13 -10.41 -7.94
C GLU A 160 5.18 -9.48 -7.32
N TRP A 161 4.84 -8.80 -6.22
CA TRP A 161 5.76 -7.91 -5.51
C TRP A 161 6.79 -8.65 -4.64
N MET A 162 6.40 -9.76 -4.01
CA MET A 162 7.31 -10.65 -3.29
C MET A 162 8.34 -11.33 -4.19
N SER A 163 8.10 -11.33 -5.51
CA SER A 163 9.08 -11.82 -6.49
C SER A 163 10.25 -10.84 -6.75
N SER A 164 10.18 -9.60 -6.24
CA SER A 164 11.28 -8.63 -6.33
C SER A 164 12.41 -8.95 -5.35
N GLU A 165 13.67 -8.71 -5.74
CA GLU A 165 14.87 -9.02 -4.91
C GLU A 165 14.85 -8.32 -3.54
N THR A 166 14.29 -7.11 -3.47
CA THR A 166 14.11 -6.36 -2.20
C THR A 166 13.18 -7.09 -1.23
N TRP A 167 12.14 -7.77 -1.74
CA TRP A 167 11.17 -8.49 -0.92
C TRP A 167 11.56 -9.93 -0.64
N LYS A 168 12.30 -10.58 -1.54
CA LYS A 168 12.84 -11.92 -1.30
C LYS A 168 13.64 -11.94 0.01
N GLN A 169 14.57 -11.00 0.21
CA GLN A 169 15.40 -10.97 1.41
C GLN A 169 14.59 -10.70 2.70
N ALA A 170 13.64 -9.76 2.66
CA ALA A 170 12.77 -9.46 3.80
C ALA A 170 11.85 -10.65 4.15
N TRP A 171 11.34 -11.35 3.13
CA TRP A 171 10.46 -12.50 3.30
C TRP A 171 11.20 -13.77 3.72
N GLU A 172 12.47 -13.97 3.32
CA GLU A 172 13.30 -15.07 3.82
C GLU A 172 13.57 -14.93 5.33
N VAL A 173 13.71 -13.71 5.85
CA VAL A 173 13.79 -13.46 7.31
C VAL A 173 12.47 -13.82 8.01
N ILE A 174 11.33 -13.54 7.39
CA ILE A 174 9.99 -13.91 7.91
C ILE A 174 9.76 -15.43 7.84
N LYS A 175 10.22 -16.10 6.78
CA LYS A 175 10.20 -17.57 6.67
C LYS A 175 11.13 -18.25 7.66
N GLY A 176 12.20 -17.57 8.09
CA GLY A 176 13.11 -18.03 9.15
C GLY A 176 12.45 -18.20 10.51
N ILE A 177 11.18 -17.80 10.67
CA ILE A 177 10.39 -17.94 11.90
C ILE A 177 9.89 -19.40 12.03
N GLY A 178 10.79 -20.28 12.48
CA GLY A 178 10.54 -21.51 13.23
C GLY A 178 10.00 -22.74 12.47
N ASP A 179 10.65 -23.89 12.69
CA ASP A 179 10.26 -25.22 12.19
C ASP A 179 8.80 -25.61 12.48
N HIS A 180 8.21 -25.05 13.54
CA HIS A 180 6.81 -25.27 13.90
C HIS A 180 5.82 -24.69 12.88
N LYS A 181 6.08 -23.48 12.35
CA LYS A 181 5.21 -22.84 11.35
C LYS A 181 5.32 -23.53 9.99
N LYS A 182 6.50 -24.07 9.66
CA LYS A 182 6.74 -24.84 8.44
C LYS A 182 5.87 -26.11 8.37
N LYS A 183 5.83 -26.90 9.45
CA LYS A 183 4.99 -28.11 9.52
C LYS A 183 3.50 -27.81 9.40
N GLU A 184 3.05 -26.67 9.91
CA GLU A 184 1.66 -26.24 9.79
C GLU A 184 1.31 -25.78 8.37
N LEU A 185 2.21 -25.05 7.71
CA LEU A 185 2.09 -24.72 6.28
C LEU A 185 1.96 -25.99 5.43
N GLU A 186 2.87 -26.96 5.59
CA GLU A 186 2.86 -28.23 4.85
C GLU A 186 1.51 -28.95 5.01
N ARG A 187 0.93 -29.00 6.22
CA ARG A 187 -0.39 -29.59 6.45
C ARG A 187 -1.53 -28.85 5.75
N ILE A 188 -1.49 -27.51 5.72
CA ILE A 188 -2.53 -26.70 5.05
C ILE A 188 -2.50 -26.94 3.54
N PHE A 189 -1.31 -27.02 2.95
CA PHE A 189 -1.16 -27.28 1.51
C PHE A 189 -1.45 -28.74 1.13
N ASP A 190 -1.06 -29.71 1.95
CA ASP A 190 -1.43 -31.11 1.74
C ASP A 190 -2.94 -31.32 1.88
N GLY A 191 -3.58 -30.63 2.82
CA GLY A 191 -5.03 -30.66 3.04
C GLY A 191 -5.84 -30.02 1.91
N SER A 192 -5.33 -28.92 1.32
CA SER A 192 -6.02 -28.23 0.21
C SER A 192 -5.95 -29.00 -1.11
N SER A 193 -4.90 -29.80 -1.33
CA SER A 193 -4.81 -30.71 -2.48
C SER A 193 -5.91 -31.79 -2.52
N LYS A 194 -6.49 -32.14 -1.36
CA LYS A 194 -7.56 -33.15 -1.25
C LYS A 194 -8.96 -32.64 -1.58
N PHE A 195 -9.17 -31.32 -1.70
CA PHE A 195 -10.47 -30.73 -2.05
C PHE A 195 -10.55 -30.19 -3.49
N GLY A 196 -9.47 -30.28 -4.29
CA GLY A 196 -9.41 -29.81 -5.68
C GLY A 196 -9.61 -30.87 -6.77
N GLY A 197 -9.90 -32.12 -6.41
CA GLY A 197 -9.95 -33.27 -7.33
C GLY A 197 -11.35 -33.76 -7.69
N GLY A 198 -12.31 -32.87 -7.94
CA GLY A 198 -13.62 -33.24 -8.47
C GLY A 198 -13.56 -33.52 -9.98
N SER A 199 -12.93 -34.61 -10.39
CA SER A 199 -12.97 -35.08 -11.78
C SER A 199 -14.30 -35.82 -12.02
N PHE A 200 -15.31 -35.10 -12.52
CA PHE A 200 -16.40 -35.74 -13.25
C PHE A 200 -15.87 -36.14 -14.62
N GLY A 201 -15.61 -37.44 -14.80
CA GLY A 201 -15.23 -37.97 -16.10
C GLY A 201 -14.96 -39.47 -16.10
N GLY A 202 -15.88 -40.23 -16.69
CA GLY A 202 -15.48 -41.28 -17.63
C GLY A 202 -16.08 -42.68 -17.45
N GLY A 203 -16.74 -43.14 -18.53
CA GLY A 203 -16.90 -44.56 -18.91
C GLY A 203 -18.28 -45.16 -18.57
N GLY A 204 -19.16 -45.54 -19.48
CA GLY A 204 -18.98 -45.92 -20.88
C GLY A 204 -18.56 -47.39 -21.00
N ALA A 205 -19.52 -48.32 -21.04
CA ALA A 205 -19.33 -49.66 -21.61
C ALA A 205 -20.67 -50.29 -22.03
N SER A 206 -20.69 -50.67 -23.30
CA SER A 206 -21.64 -51.52 -24.01
C SER A 206 -21.69 -52.95 -23.45
N GLY A 207 -22.87 -53.58 -23.46
CA GLY A 207 -23.03 -55.01 -23.27
C GLY A 207 -24.43 -55.49 -23.70
N SER A 208 -24.46 -56.29 -24.75
CA SER A 208 -25.62 -57.01 -25.31
C SER A 208 -26.23 -57.99 -24.31
N TRP A 209 -27.56 -58.05 -24.23
CA TRP A 209 -28.50 -59.14 -24.59
C TRP A 209 -29.91 -58.72 -24.16
#